data_AF-A0A1M5QG97-F1
#
_entry.id   AF-A0A1M5QG97-F1
#
_cell.length_a   1.000
_cell.length_b   1.000
_cell.length_c   1.000
_cell.angle_alpha   90.00
_cell.angle_beta   90.00
_cell.angle_gamma   90.00
#
_symmetry.space_group_name_H-M   'P 1'
#
loop_
_entity.id
_entity.type
_entity.pdbx_description
1 polymer ?
#
loop_
_entity_poly.entity_id
_entity_poly.type
_entity_poly.pdbx_seq_one_letter_code
_entity_poly.pdbx_strand_id
1 'polypeptide(L)'
;MSRSLKLADELLSFADRFANRLRQLEPHGDVIDQILAGGLLTTEQAADVCERDKETIRRWCEDADQEGRPLGIKLAKLWLVGTDRLFEYVEQHQDKHARLVAESRAKKYALMWSSPQQSLSNLPGATD
;
A
#
# COMPACT_ATOMS: atom_id res chain seq x y z
N MET A 1 3.59 -30.68 17.29
CA MET A 1 4.33 -29.70 16.46
C MET A 1 3.63 -28.35 16.58
N SER A 2 4.28 -27.39 17.23
CA SER A 2 3.67 -26.16 17.76
C SER A 2 3.37 -25.10 16.70
N ARG A 3 2.21 -24.44 16.82
CA ARG A 3 1.76 -23.33 15.95
C ARG A 3 2.81 -22.23 15.78
N SER A 4 3.65 -21.98 16.79
CA SER A 4 4.72 -20.96 16.73
C SER A 4 5.81 -21.24 15.70
N LEU A 5 6.15 -22.51 15.42
CA LEU A 5 7.15 -22.82 14.38
C LEU A 5 6.61 -22.57 12.97
N LYS A 6 5.32 -22.85 12.72
CA LYS A 6 4.69 -22.56 11.41
C LYS A 6 4.64 -21.06 11.13
N LEU A 7 4.37 -20.26 12.17
CA LEU A 7 4.23 -18.81 12.04
C LEU A 7 5.57 -18.13 11.74
N ALA A 8 6.66 -18.64 12.33
CA ALA A 8 8.02 -18.19 12.02
C ALA A 8 8.44 -18.54 10.59
N ASP A 9 8.10 -19.73 10.11
CA ASP A 9 8.40 -20.19 8.75
C ASP A 9 7.62 -19.40 7.69
N GLU A 10 6.35 -19.07 7.97
CA GLU A 10 5.56 -18.17 7.12
C GLU A 10 6.14 -16.76 7.10
N LEU A 11 6.62 -16.23 8.23
CA LEU A 11 7.27 -14.92 8.31
C LEU A 11 8.60 -14.87 7.54
N LEU A 12 9.38 -15.94 7.59
CA LEU A 12 10.64 -16.06 6.84
C LEU A 12 10.37 -16.16 5.34
N SER A 13 9.41 -17.00 4.94
CA SER A 13 8.96 -17.10 3.54
C SER A 13 8.38 -15.79 3.02
N PHE A 14 7.69 -15.06 3.88
CA PHE A 14 7.18 -13.72 3.60
C PHE A 14 8.31 -12.73 3.35
N ALA A 15 9.31 -12.68 4.24
CA ALA A 15 10.44 -11.77 4.10
C ALA A 15 11.23 -12.04 2.81
N ASP A 16 11.41 -13.31 2.44
CA ASP A 16 12.15 -13.69 1.23
C ASP A 16 11.39 -13.29 -0.05
N ARG A 17 10.09 -13.57 -0.11
CA ARG A 17 9.22 -13.16 -1.23
C ARG A 17 9.13 -11.65 -1.36
N PHE A 18 9.04 -10.95 -0.23
CA PHE A 18 9.01 -9.50 -0.19
C PHE A 18 10.34 -8.94 -0.70
N ALA A 19 11.47 -9.43 -0.20
CA ALA A 19 12.80 -9.01 -0.65
C ALA A 19 13.01 -9.26 -2.16
N ASN A 20 12.57 -10.41 -2.68
CA ASN A 20 12.67 -10.69 -4.12
C ASN A 20 11.78 -9.77 -4.98
N ARG A 21 10.55 -9.47 -4.55
CA ARG A 21 9.69 -8.49 -5.24
C ARG A 21 10.26 -7.07 -5.16
N LEU A 22 10.86 -6.69 -4.02
CA LEU A 22 11.54 -5.40 -3.88
C LEU A 22 12.72 -5.27 -4.85
N ARG A 23 13.49 -6.34 -5.09
CA ARG A 23 14.58 -6.34 -6.08
C ARG A 23 14.10 -6.19 -7.53
N GLN A 24 12.84 -6.51 -7.82
CA GLN A 24 12.25 -6.37 -9.15
C GLN A 24 11.67 -4.98 -9.41
N LEU A 25 11.48 -4.17 -8.37
CA LEU A 25 11.12 -2.76 -8.51
C LEU A 25 12.43 -1.98 -8.72
N GLU A 26 12.58 -1.32 -9.87
CA GLU A 26 13.78 -0.55 -10.23
C GLU A 26 14.23 0.41 -9.10
N PRO A 27 15.56 0.63 -8.93
CA PRO A 27 16.09 1.40 -7.81
C PRO A 27 15.98 2.91 -8.09
N HIS A 28 14.83 3.50 -7.78
CA HIS A 28 14.70 4.95 -7.66
C HIS A 28 14.72 5.35 -6.18
N GLY A 29 15.91 5.59 -5.63
CA GLY A 29 16.09 5.92 -4.20
C GLY A 29 16.05 4.68 -3.30
N ASP A 30 16.56 4.82 -2.07
CA ASP A 30 16.54 3.71 -1.11
C ASP A 30 15.09 3.24 -0.93
N VAL A 31 14.86 1.93 -1.07
CA VAL A 31 13.54 1.31 -0.95
C VAL A 31 12.96 1.58 0.44
N ILE A 32 13.83 1.74 1.45
CA ILE A 32 13.44 2.16 2.78
C ILE A 32 12.93 3.61 2.78
N ASP A 33 13.52 4.52 2.01
CA ASP A 33 13.02 5.90 1.88
C ASP A 33 11.65 5.93 1.19
N GLN A 34 11.41 5.12 0.16
CA GLN A 34 10.08 5.04 -0.46
C GLN A 34 9.03 4.50 0.53
N ILE A 35 9.37 3.48 1.32
CA ILE A 35 8.46 2.93 2.33
C ILE A 35 8.24 3.94 3.49
N LEU A 36 9.31 4.58 3.97
CA LEU A 36 9.27 5.59 5.04
C LEU A 36 8.56 6.88 4.60
N ALA A 37 8.58 7.21 3.29
CA ALA A 37 7.86 8.35 2.71
C ALA A 37 6.37 8.08 2.45
N GLY A 38 5.86 6.88 2.77
CA GLY A 38 4.46 6.50 2.48
C GLY A 38 4.23 6.08 1.02
N GLY A 39 5.26 5.57 0.36
CA GLY A 39 5.24 5.10 -1.03
C GLY A 39 4.45 3.81 -1.26
N LEU A 40 3.89 3.21 -0.21
CA LEU A 40 2.97 2.08 -0.29
C LEU A 40 1.62 2.42 0.34
N LEU A 41 0.55 2.20 -0.42
CA LEU A 41 -0.83 2.35 0.00
C LEU A 41 -1.49 0.97 0.14
N THR A 42 -2.34 0.80 1.15
CA THR A 42 -3.28 -0.33 1.14
C THR A 42 -4.34 -0.13 0.06
N THR A 43 -5.06 -1.19 -0.30
CA THR A 43 -6.20 -1.08 -1.23
C THR A 43 -7.25 -0.05 -0.77
N GLU A 44 -7.43 0.12 0.54
CA GLU A 44 -8.36 1.10 1.09
C GLU A 44 -7.83 2.52 0.90
N GLN A 45 -6.56 2.75 1.19
CA GLN A 45 -5.93 4.05 1.01
C GLN A 45 -5.86 4.45 -0.46
N ALA A 46 -5.57 3.50 -1.35
CA ALA A 46 -5.57 3.73 -2.80
C ALA A 46 -6.98 4.04 -3.33
N ALA A 47 -8.00 3.37 -2.80
CA ALA A 47 -9.41 3.65 -3.12
C ALA A 47 -9.80 5.08 -2.74
N ASP A 48 -9.46 5.51 -1.53
CA ASP A 48 -9.75 6.87 -1.05
C ASP A 48 -9.00 7.95 -1.84
N VAL A 49 -7.72 7.68 -2.17
CA VAL A 49 -6.88 8.59 -2.96
C VAL A 49 -7.39 8.73 -4.40
N CYS A 50 -7.84 7.64 -5.01
CA CYS A 50 -8.32 7.63 -6.40
C CYS A 50 -9.82 7.90 -6.56
N GLU A 51 -10.58 8.05 -5.46
CA GLU A 51 -12.05 8.08 -5.46
C GLU A 51 -12.69 6.90 -6.19
N ARG A 52 -12.14 5.72 -5.97
CA ARG A 52 -12.65 4.47 -6.54
C ARG A 52 -13.04 3.53 -5.43
N ASP A 53 -13.87 2.55 -5.75
CA ASP A 53 -14.11 1.45 -4.84
C ASP A 53 -12.88 0.53 -4.76
N LYS A 54 -12.79 -0.21 -3.64
CA LYS A 54 -11.66 -1.12 -3.38
C LYS A 54 -11.55 -2.25 -4.41
N GLU A 55 -12.67 -2.68 -4.99
CA GLU A 55 -12.69 -3.75 -5.98
C GLU A 55 -12.13 -3.28 -7.33
N THR A 56 -12.44 -2.05 -7.73
CA THR A 56 -11.81 -1.39 -8.88
C THR A 56 -10.30 -1.31 -8.72
N ILE A 57 -9.81 -0.88 -7.56
CA ILE A 57 -8.36 -0.84 -7.29
C ILE A 57 -7.74 -2.24 -7.34
N ARG A 58 -8.42 -3.24 -6.76
CA ARG A 58 -7.97 -4.63 -6.80
C ARG A 58 -7.85 -5.13 -8.24
N ARG A 59 -8.86 -4.83 -9.06
CA ARG A 59 -8.88 -5.19 -10.48
C ARG A 59 -7.75 -4.51 -11.24
N TRP A 60 -7.50 -3.21 -11.03
CA TRP A 60 -6.36 -2.53 -11.65
C TRP A 60 -5.03 -3.18 -11.29
N CYS A 61 -4.86 -3.60 -10.03
CA CYS A 61 -3.66 -4.31 -9.60
C CYS A 61 -3.53 -5.68 -10.27
N GLU A 62 -4.64 -6.41 -10.44
CA GLU A 62 -4.65 -7.71 -11.10
C GLU A 62 -4.39 -7.59 -12.61
N ASP A 63 -5.03 -6.64 -13.29
CA ASP A 63 -4.84 -6.37 -14.72
C ASP A 63 -3.38 -5.96 -15.00
N ALA A 64 -2.83 -5.05 -14.18
CA ALA A 64 -1.45 -4.58 -14.36
C ALA A 64 -0.37 -5.64 -14.01
N ASP A 65 -0.63 -6.53 -13.05
CA ASP A 65 0.26 -7.68 -12.77
C ASP A 65 0.23 -8.69 -13.92
N GLN A 66 -0.92 -8.89 -14.58
CA GLN A 66 -1.02 -9.70 -15.81
C GLN A 66 -0.29 -9.09 -17.00
N GLU A 67 -0.28 -7.76 -17.12
CA GLU A 67 0.44 -7.02 -18.16
C GLU A 67 1.96 -6.91 -17.90
N GLY A 68 2.45 -7.46 -16.78
CA GLY A 68 3.87 -7.42 -16.40
C GLY A 68 4.33 -6.05 -15.89
N ARG A 69 3.40 -5.15 -15.55
CA ARG A 69 3.65 -3.83 -14.98
C ARG A 69 2.91 -3.65 -13.66
N PRO A 70 3.23 -4.46 -12.64
CA PRO A 70 2.46 -4.48 -11.40
C PRO A 70 2.43 -3.11 -10.72
N LEU A 71 1.21 -2.65 -10.37
CA LEU A 71 1.02 -1.44 -9.55
C LEU A 71 1.42 -1.64 -8.09
N GLY A 72 1.52 -2.89 -7.67
CA GLY A 72 1.72 -3.26 -6.28
C GLY A 72 2.04 -4.73 -6.10
N ILE A 73 2.17 -5.13 -4.85
CA ILE A 73 2.45 -6.51 -4.46
C ILE A 73 1.23 -7.09 -3.75
N LYS A 74 0.80 -8.28 -4.19
CA LYS A 74 -0.25 -9.06 -3.54
C LYS A 74 0.34 -9.85 -2.37
N LEU A 75 -0.10 -9.53 -1.15
CA LEU A 75 0.23 -10.22 0.10
C LEU A 75 -0.98 -11.01 0.59
N ALA A 76 -1.00 -12.32 0.29
CA ALA A 76 -2.14 -13.20 0.56
C ALA A 76 -3.47 -12.66 -0.01
N LYS A 77 -4.23 -11.89 0.78
CA LYS A 77 -5.51 -11.27 0.38
C LYS A 77 -5.46 -9.74 0.25
N LEU A 78 -4.34 -9.12 0.58
CA LEU A 78 -4.14 -7.67 0.61
C LEU A 78 -3.25 -7.23 -0.55
N TRP A 79 -3.48 -6.03 -1.08
CA TRP A 79 -2.56 -5.39 -2.02
C TRP A 79 -1.85 -4.23 -1.33
N LEU A 80 -0.52 -4.21 -1.48
CA LEU A 80 0.29 -3.03 -1.21
C LEU A 80 0.61 -2.36 -2.53
N VAL A 81 0.04 -1.19 -2.76
CA VAL A 81 0.08 -0.47 -4.02
C VAL A 81 1.15 0.60 -3.95
N GLY A 82 2.06 0.63 -4.92
CA GLY A 82 3.05 1.70 -5.05
C GLY A 82 2.39 3.01 -5.45
N THR A 83 2.59 4.05 -4.64
CA THR A 83 1.94 5.36 -4.83
C THR A 83 2.27 5.97 -6.20
N ASP A 84 3.55 5.98 -6.60
CA ASP A 84 3.98 6.54 -7.88
C ASP A 84 3.45 5.75 -9.08
N ARG A 85 3.49 4.41 -9.00
CA ARG A 85 2.97 3.52 -10.04
C ARG A 85 1.46 3.69 -10.21
N LEU A 86 0.73 3.86 -9.10
CA LEU A 86 -0.70 4.14 -9.13
C LEU A 86 -1.00 5.47 -9.82
N PHE A 87 -0.22 6.52 -9.57
CA PHE A 87 -0.40 7.82 -10.21
C PHE A 87 -0.05 7.81 -11.70
N GLU A 88 1.03 7.13 -12.09
CA GLU A 88 1.35 6.88 -13.49
C GLU A 88 0.20 6.12 -14.19
N TYR A 89 -0.35 5.09 -13.55
CA TYR A 89 -1.47 4.32 -14.09
C TYR A 89 -2.72 5.17 -14.24
N VAL A 90 -3.05 6.00 -13.24
CA VAL A 90 -4.19 6.93 -13.30
C VAL A 90 -4.03 7.94 -14.42
N GLU A 91 -2.84 8.50 -14.62
CA GLU A 91 -2.59 9.43 -15.73
C GLU A 91 -2.74 8.76 -17.10
N GLN A 92 -2.27 7.52 -17.24
CA GLN A 92 -2.35 6.76 -18.48
C GLN A 92 -3.79 6.35 -18.85
N HIS A 93 -4.63 6.05 -17.86
CA HIS A 93 -5.98 5.50 -18.08
C HIS A 93 -7.11 6.52 -17.94
N GLN A 94 -6.87 7.63 -17.25
CA GLN A 94 -7.83 8.72 -17.09
C GLN A 94 -7.29 9.98 -17.76
N ASP A 95 -6.46 10.75 -17.03
CA ASP A 95 -5.84 11.97 -17.52
C ASP A 95 -4.93 12.60 -16.44
N LYS A 96 -4.22 13.67 -16.83
CA LYS A 96 -3.30 14.40 -15.96
C LYS A 96 -3.98 15.12 -14.78
N HIS A 97 -5.21 15.59 -14.94
CA HIS A 97 -5.96 16.21 -13.84
C HIS A 97 -6.32 15.17 -12.78
N ALA A 98 -6.77 13.98 -13.19
CA ALA A 98 -7.03 12.87 -12.28
C ALA A 98 -5.80 12.51 -11.42
N ARG A 99 -4.61 12.49 -12.04
CA ARG A 99 -3.33 12.30 -11.30
C ARG A 99 -3.09 13.39 -10.25
N LEU A 100 -3.24 14.66 -10.61
CA LEU A 100 -3.01 15.77 -9.68
C LEU A 100 -3.99 15.76 -8.48
N VAL A 101 -5.23 15.35 -8.71
CA VAL A 101 -6.24 15.18 -7.64
C VAL A 101 -5.81 14.06 -6.70
N ALA A 102 -5.38 12.92 -7.24
CA ALA A 102 -4.90 11.78 -6.46
C ALA A 102 -3.65 12.16 -5.64
N GLU A 103 -2.66 12.81 -6.24
CA GLU A 103 -1.47 13.31 -5.53
C GLU A 103 -1.82 14.27 -4.39
N SER A 104 -2.76 15.20 -4.62
CA SER A 104 -3.21 16.16 -3.62
C SER A 104 -3.89 15.46 -2.43
N ARG A 105 -4.67 14.41 -2.71
CA ARG A 105 -5.31 13.59 -1.67
C ARG A 105 -4.30 12.77 -0.89
N ALA A 106 -3.37 12.11 -1.56
CA ALA A 106 -2.33 11.34 -0.88
C ALA A 106 -1.51 12.23 0.06
N LYS A 107 -1.17 13.46 -0.35
CA LYS A 107 -0.51 14.45 0.54
C LYS A 107 -1.37 14.81 1.76
N LYS A 108 -2.67 15.02 1.56
CA LYS A 108 -3.61 15.29 2.66
C LYS A 108 -3.70 14.12 3.64
N TYR A 109 -3.76 12.90 3.12
CA TYR A 109 -3.87 11.70 3.93
C TYR A 109 -2.56 11.32 4.61
N ALA A 110 -1.39 11.59 4.02
CA ALA A 110 -0.10 11.43 4.68
C ALA A 110 -0.07 12.19 6.02
N LEU A 111 -0.53 13.45 6.03
CA LEU A 111 -0.62 14.25 7.27
C LEU A 111 -1.59 13.64 8.31
N MET A 112 -2.62 12.94 7.86
CA MET A 112 -3.67 12.38 8.71
C MET A 112 -3.30 10.98 9.25
N TRP A 113 -2.67 10.14 8.43
CA TRP A 113 -2.24 8.78 8.77
C TRP A 113 -0.91 8.73 9.52
N SER A 114 -0.09 9.79 9.43
CA SER A 114 1.14 9.92 10.23
C SER A 114 0.91 10.38 11.69
N SER A 115 -0.35 10.62 12.11
CA SER A 115 -0.67 11.03 13.49
C SER A 115 -0.87 9.82 14.42
N PRO A 116 -0.04 9.59 15.46
CA PRO A 116 -0.16 8.45 16.39
C PRO A 116 -1.33 8.55 17.39
N GLN A 117 -2.27 9.48 17.22
CA GLN A 117 -3.24 9.83 18.25
C GLN A 117 -4.66 9.54 17.80
N GLN A 118 -5.15 8.34 18.09
CA GLN A 118 -6.55 8.11 18.50
C GLN A 118 -6.85 6.69 19.03
N SER A 119 -5.84 5.92 19.49
CA SER A 119 -6.07 4.57 20.04
C SER A 119 -5.94 4.43 21.57
N LEU A 120 -5.75 5.53 22.33
CA LEU A 120 -5.61 5.47 23.79
C LEU A 120 -6.72 6.17 24.61
N SER A 121 -7.72 6.79 23.98
CA SER A 121 -8.80 7.50 24.69
C SER A 121 -10.08 6.69 24.93
N ASN A 122 -10.14 5.42 24.51
CA ASN A 122 -11.32 4.55 24.66
C ASN A 122 -11.08 3.34 25.58
N LEU A 123 -10.32 3.50 26.68
CA LEU A 123 -10.37 2.54 27.78
C LEU A 123 -11.45 2.98 28.80
N PRO A 124 -12.62 2.32 28.86
CA PRO A 124 -13.55 2.51 29.96
C PRO A 124 -12.99 1.79 31.20
N GLY A 125 -12.47 2.55 32.15
CA GLY A 125 -11.96 1.99 33.40
C GLY A 125 -11.04 2.91 34.18
N ALA A 126 -11.54 4.06 34.61
CA ALA A 126 -10.94 4.84 35.70
C ALA A 126 -12.07 5.56 36.44
N THR A 127 -12.89 4.77 37.14
CA THR A 127 -13.66 5.25 38.29
C THR A 127 -12.91 4.77 39.53
N ASP A 128 -12.31 5.73 40.24
CA ASP A 128 -12.22 5.70 41.70
C ASP A 128 -13.10 6.86 42.22
#